data_AF-A0A670XRW0-F1
#
_entry.id   AF-A0A670XRW0-F1
#
_cell.length_a   1.000
_cell.length_b   1.000
_cell.length_c   1.000
_cell.angle_alpha   90.00
_cell.angle_beta   90.00
_cell.angle_gamma   90.00
#
_symmetry.space_group_name_H-M   'P 1'
#
loop_
_entity.id
_entity.type
_entity.pdbx_description
1 polymer ?
#
loop_
_entity_poly.entity_id
_entity_poly.type
_entity_poly.pdbx_seq_one_letter_code
_entity_poly.pdbx_strand_id
1 'polypeptide(L)'
;LKMRSREEVDATLQVAKLNPAELLPTVQCLSFSPQIDAGDYCLLQLEPELCHELEAGRSLVIRGEKNEHAVICSKDKTYDMKIADTSNMLLFIPSGETPEQLCADKATTNILHPEIAGFSNHFWELRRCRPKLKKLKRFLLENPYEGPDSEKERIDANSKYTTEDFLDLVQASEEEIMHQLKILKACQVQGYWRILDFDYEMKLLNHVTQLIYSESWLFSKVPLSLFILFLCTSYKKNKAYFEMNEEKVCRAIAQMLLQNAVKFNLSEFQEVWQQSVPEGMTTRLDQLKGLALVDRSSKPEIIFLLNVEDLPEDDNERFKHLFSIREKWTEADITPYIEDLCSEKQKIGTLLTKYARSSMQNGLKVYNSRRPIS
;
A
#
# COMPACT_ATOMS: atom_id res chain seq x y z
N LEU A 1 -23.83 -38.15 -25.39
CA LEU A 1 -22.57 -38.95 -25.40
C LEU A 1 -22.89 -40.36 -24.91
N LYS A 2 -22.37 -41.42 -25.56
CA LYS A 2 -22.60 -42.81 -25.13
C LYS A 2 -21.77 -43.07 -23.87
N MET A 3 -22.41 -43.41 -22.75
CA MET A 3 -21.71 -43.80 -21.52
C MET A 3 -21.01 -45.14 -21.73
N ARG A 4 -19.75 -45.25 -21.31
CA ARG A 4 -18.95 -46.48 -21.46
C ARG A 4 -19.46 -47.58 -20.53
N SER A 5 -19.56 -48.81 -21.04
CA SER A 5 -19.95 -49.96 -20.22
C SER A 5 -18.77 -50.61 -19.49
N ARG A 6 -19.04 -51.51 -18.54
CA ARG A 6 -17.99 -52.24 -17.80
C ARG A 6 -17.16 -53.13 -18.71
N GLU A 7 -17.81 -53.76 -19.68
CA GLU A 7 -17.13 -54.59 -20.68
C GLU A 7 -16.14 -53.76 -21.52
N GLU A 8 -16.52 -52.53 -21.91
CA GLU A 8 -15.65 -51.61 -22.67
C GLU A 8 -14.44 -51.16 -21.82
N VAL A 9 -14.66 -50.93 -20.51
CA VAL A 9 -13.58 -50.58 -19.55
C VAL A 9 -12.62 -51.74 -19.35
N ASP A 10 -13.12 -52.96 -19.09
CA ASP A 10 -12.30 -54.13 -18.83
C ASP A 10 -11.49 -54.53 -20.07
N ALA A 11 -12.06 -54.39 -21.27
CA ALA A 11 -11.33 -54.55 -22.52
C ALA A 11 -10.18 -53.53 -22.65
N THR A 12 -10.41 -52.28 -22.23
CA THR A 12 -9.37 -51.24 -22.23
C THR A 12 -8.23 -51.58 -21.27
N LEU A 13 -8.54 -52.09 -20.07
CA LEU A 13 -7.53 -52.53 -19.09
C LEU A 13 -6.67 -53.67 -19.62
N GLN A 14 -7.27 -54.65 -20.30
CA GLN A 14 -6.54 -55.75 -20.94
C GLN A 14 -5.57 -55.26 -22.02
N VAL A 15 -6.00 -54.33 -22.88
CA VAL A 15 -5.14 -53.72 -23.91
C VAL A 15 -4.00 -52.94 -23.29
N ALA A 16 -4.27 -52.21 -22.21
CA ALA A 16 -3.27 -51.42 -21.48
C ALA A 16 -2.31 -52.29 -20.64
N LYS A 17 -2.54 -53.60 -20.53
CA LYS A 17 -1.76 -54.55 -19.71
C LYS A 17 -1.68 -54.15 -18.23
N LEU A 18 -2.73 -53.54 -17.71
CA LEU A 18 -2.83 -53.15 -16.30
C LEU A 18 -3.38 -54.32 -15.47
N ASN A 19 -2.83 -54.51 -14.26
CA ASN A 19 -3.28 -55.55 -13.34
C ASN A 19 -4.50 -55.07 -12.53
N PRO A 20 -5.70 -55.65 -12.68
CA PRO A 20 -6.89 -55.20 -11.96
C PRO A 20 -6.77 -55.29 -10.43
N ALA A 21 -5.90 -56.16 -9.91
CA ALA A 21 -5.68 -56.30 -8.47
C ALA A 21 -4.90 -55.11 -7.85
N GLU A 22 -4.27 -54.28 -8.69
CA GLU A 22 -3.54 -53.08 -8.27
C GLU A 22 -4.40 -51.80 -8.40
N LEU A 23 -5.64 -51.94 -8.87
CA LEU A 23 -6.56 -50.83 -9.11
C LEU A 23 -7.70 -50.81 -8.09
N LEU A 24 -8.28 -49.63 -7.89
CA LEU A 24 -9.52 -49.50 -7.14
C LEU A 24 -10.70 -50.11 -7.94
N PRO A 25 -11.69 -50.71 -7.27
CA PRO A 25 -12.81 -51.42 -7.93
C PRO A 25 -13.76 -50.49 -8.71
N THR A 26 -13.84 -49.22 -8.29
CA THR A 26 -14.64 -48.18 -8.93
C THR A 26 -13.86 -47.52 -10.05
N VAL A 27 -14.48 -47.39 -11.22
CA VAL A 27 -13.84 -46.76 -12.40
C VAL A 27 -14.53 -45.43 -12.69
N GLN A 28 -13.74 -44.38 -12.88
CA GLN A 28 -14.23 -43.06 -13.30
C GLN A 28 -13.95 -42.84 -14.80
N CYS A 29 -15.00 -42.85 -15.61
CA CYS A 29 -14.93 -42.55 -17.04
C CYS A 29 -15.18 -41.06 -17.27
N LEU A 30 -14.10 -40.29 -17.40
CA LEU A 30 -14.18 -38.85 -17.64
C LEU A 30 -14.76 -38.55 -19.02
N SER A 31 -15.66 -37.57 -19.10
CA SER A 31 -16.15 -37.03 -20.37
C SER A 31 -16.25 -35.50 -20.30
N PHE A 32 -16.11 -34.82 -21.43
CA PHE A 32 -16.27 -33.36 -21.49
C PHE A 32 -17.76 -33.01 -21.46
N SER A 33 -18.15 -32.12 -20.54
CA SER A 33 -19.44 -31.45 -20.57
C SER A 33 -19.68 -30.75 -21.93
N PRO A 34 -20.92 -30.72 -22.44
CA PRO A 34 -21.24 -30.11 -23.73
C PRO A 34 -21.09 -28.58 -23.80
N GLN A 35 -20.89 -27.89 -22.68
CA GLN A 35 -20.81 -26.42 -22.59
C GLN A 35 -19.44 -25.92 -22.07
N ILE A 36 -18.36 -26.62 -22.39
CA ILE A 36 -17.03 -26.19 -21.93
C ILE A 36 -16.46 -25.17 -22.91
N ASP A 37 -16.44 -23.91 -22.50
CA ASP A 37 -15.61 -22.90 -23.13
C ASP A 37 -14.28 -22.76 -22.35
N ALA A 38 -13.18 -22.71 -23.10
CA ALA A 38 -11.87 -22.45 -22.53
C ALA A 38 -11.83 -21.00 -22.04
N GLY A 39 -11.82 -20.81 -20.71
CA GLY A 39 -11.70 -19.48 -20.09
C GLY A 39 -12.81 -19.12 -19.10
N ASP A 40 -13.87 -19.92 -18.99
CA ASP A 40 -14.98 -19.66 -18.05
C ASP A 40 -14.55 -19.75 -16.58
N TYR A 41 -13.53 -20.57 -16.31
CA TYR A 41 -13.02 -20.82 -14.97
C TYR A 41 -11.52 -20.54 -14.92
N CYS A 42 -11.08 -19.89 -13.85
CA CYS A 42 -9.67 -19.73 -13.54
C CYS A 42 -9.37 -20.33 -12.16
N LEU A 43 -8.15 -20.85 -12.01
CA LEU A 43 -7.65 -21.24 -10.70
C LEU A 43 -6.95 -20.06 -10.05
N LEU A 44 -7.27 -19.82 -8.79
CA LEU A 44 -6.62 -18.83 -7.95
C LEU A 44 -6.03 -19.55 -6.72
N GLN A 45 -4.72 -19.50 -6.56
CA GLN A 45 -4.05 -19.99 -5.38
C GLN A 45 -4.20 -18.97 -4.25
N LEU A 46 -4.76 -19.42 -3.13
CA LEU A 46 -4.99 -18.61 -1.94
C LEU A 46 -4.18 -19.15 -0.76
N GLU A 47 -3.63 -18.25 0.04
CA GLU A 47 -3.08 -18.60 1.35
C GLU A 47 -4.24 -18.95 2.31
N PRO A 48 -4.01 -19.80 3.34
CA PRO A 48 -5.07 -20.24 4.26
C PRO A 48 -5.86 -19.09 4.91
N GLU A 49 -5.18 -17.97 5.20
CA GLU A 49 -5.83 -16.78 5.73
C GLU A 49 -6.93 -16.25 4.79
N LEU A 50 -6.64 -16.13 3.50
CA LEU A 50 -7.59 -15.65 2.49
C LEU A 50 -8.73 -16.65 2.23
N CYS A 51 -8.44 -17.95 2.30
CA CYS A 51 -9.49 -18.98 2.24
C CYS A 51 -10.51 -18.78 3.36
N HIS A 52 -10.03 -18.61 4.61
CA HIS A 52 -10.89 -18.37 5.76
C HIS A 52 -11.68 -17.05 5.65
N GLU A 53 -11.12 -16.02 5.01
CA GLU A 53 -11.89 -14.79 4.75
C GLU A 53 -13.08 -15.05 3.82
N LEU A 54 -12.85 -15.75 2.71
CA LEU A 54 -13.89 -16.10 1.74
C LEU A 54 -14.95 -17.05 2.35
N GLU A 55 -14.52 -18.06 3.10
CA GLU A 55 -15.40 -18.99 3.82
C GLU A 55 -16.27 -18.27 4.86
N ALA A 56 -15.75 -17.20 5.47
CA ALA A 56 -16.50 -16.33 6.37
C ALA A 56 -17.45 -15.35 5.65
N GLY A 57 -17.57 -15.44 4.32
CA GLY A 57 -18.44 -14.59 3.50
C GLY A 57 -17.86 -13.21 3.16
N ARG A 58 -16.56 -12.97 3.42
CA ARG A 58 -15.88 -11.75 2.94
C ARG A 58 -15.59 -11.89 1.45
N SER A 59 -15.41 -10.74 0.79
CA SER A 59 -15.13 -10.67 -0.63
C SER A 59 -13.71 -10.18 -0.89
N LEU A 60 -13.11 -10.68 -1.97
CA LEU A 60 -11.89 -10.15 -2.56
C LEU A 60 -12.25 -9.33 -3.79
N VAL A 61 -11.59 -8.19 -3.98
CA VAL A 61 -11.91 -7.25 -5.07
C VAL A 61 -10.70 -7.10 -5.97
N ILE A 62 -10.91 -7.25 -7.28
CA ILE A 62 -9.88 -6.98 -8.29
C ILE A 62 -9.87 -5.48 -8.58
N ARG A 63 -8.69 -4.84 -8.49
CA ARG A 63 -8.51 -3.40 -8.71
C ARG A 63 -7.39 -3.11 -9.70
N GLY A 64 -7.54 -2.02 -10.46
CA GLY A 64 -6.56 -1.54 -11.42
C GLY A 64 -7.19 -0.98 -12.69
N GLU A 65 -6.55 0.02 -13.29
CA GLU A 65 -6.99 0.59 -14.56
C GLU A 65 -6.64 -0.34 -15.74
N LYS A 66 -7.27 -0.11 -16.90
CA LYS A 66 -7.11 -0.95 -18.11
C LYS A 66 -5.67 -1.04 -18.63
N ASN A 67 -4.84 -0.06 -18.32
CA ASN A 67 -3.44 0.03 -18.73
C ASN A 67 -2.45 -0.44 -17.64
N GLU A 68 -2.95 -1.07 -16.58
CA GLU A 68 -2.15 -1.54 -15.45
C GLU A 68 -2.32 -3.03 -15.20
N HIS A 69 -1.36 -3.62 -14.48
CA HIS A 69 -1.49 -4.99 -13.98
C HIS A 69 -2.49 -5.02 -12.83
N ALA A 70 -3.53 -5.83 -12.91
CA ALA A 70 -4.52 -5.95 -11.84
C ALA A 70 -3.91 -6.46 -10.50
N VAL A 71 -4.47 -5.98 -9.40
CA VAL A 71 -4.20 -6.47 -8.04
C VAL A 71 -5.49 -7.04 -7.44
N ILE A 72 -5.36 -7.95 -6.49
CA ILE A 72 -6.47 -8.39 -5.63
C ILE A 72 -6.31 -7.75 -4.26
N CYS A 73 -7.40 -7.20 -3.73
CA CYS A 73 -7.44 -6.62 -2.41
C CYS A 73 -8.39 -7.41 -1.50
N SER A 74 -7.91 -7.71 -0.30
CA SER A 74 -8.80 -7.97 0.84
C SER A 74 -9.32 -6.64 1.39
N LYS A 75 -9.91 -6.66 2.58
CA LYS A 75 -10.33 -5.45 3.29
C LYS A 75 -9.15 -4.52 3.59
N ASP A 76 -8.00 -5.10 3.96
CA ASP A 76 -6.87 -4.40 4.59
C ASP A 76 -5.51 -4.61 3.91
N LYS A 77 -5.43 -5.49 2.90
CA LYS A 77 -4.18 -5.86 2.24
C LYS A 77 -4.34 -5.92 0.72
N THR A 78 -3.25 -5.61 0.03
CA THR A 78 -3.13 -5.71 -1.43
C THR A 78 -2.20 -6.83 -1.86
N TYR A 79 -2.57 -7.54 -2.93
CA TYR A 79 -1.86 -8.70 -3.47
C TYR A 79 -1.67 -8.53 -4.99
N ASP A 80 -0.41 -8.65 -5.44
CA ASP A 80 -0.11 -8.78 -6.86
C ASP A 80 -0.60 -10.13 -7.38
N MET A 81 -1.12 -10.12 -8.60
CA MET A 81 -1.55 -11.32 -9.32
C MET A 81 -0.49 -11.72 -10.35
N LYS A 82 -0.07 -12.99 -10.34
CA LYS A 82 0.84 -13.54 -11.35
C LYS A 82 0.32 -14.86 -11.90
N ILE A 83 0.47 -15.05 -13.21
CA ILE A 83 0.14 -16.32 -13.85
C ILE A 83 1.34 -17.27 -13.66
N ALA A 84 1.05 -18.48 -13.18
CA ALA A 84 1.99 -19.59 -13.12
C ALA A 84 1.53 -20.67 -14.10
N ASP A 85 2.31 -20.88 -15.15
CA ASP A 85 2.06 -21.93 -16.15
C ASP A 85 2.41 -23.31 -15.59
N THR A 86 1.62 -24.31 -15.95
CA THR A 86 1.85 -25.71 -15.61
C THR A 86 2.16 -26.52 -16.86
N SER A 87 3.11 -27.45 -16.77
CA SER A 87 3.40 -28.39 -17.87
C SER A 87 2.25 -29.36 -18.12
N ASN A 88 1.40 -29.56 -17.11
CA ASN A 88 0.28 -30.48 -17.14
C ASN A 88 -1.03 -29.70 -17.25
N MET A 89 -2.01 -30.30 -17.91
CA MET A 89 -3.38 -29.78 -17.94
C MET A 89 -4.09 -30.15 -16.64
N LEU A 90 -4.63 -29.14 -15.96
CA LEU A 90 -5.45 -29.28 -14.77
C LEU A 90 -6.91 -29.40 -15.22
N LEU A 91 -7.57 -30.51 -14.88
CA LEU A 91 -8.97 -30.76 -15.21
C LEU A 91 -9.85 -30.45 -13.99
N PHE A 92 -10.94 -29.72 -14.19
CA PHE A 92 -11.93 -29.43 -13.16
C PHE A 92 -13.03 -30.47 -13.24
N ILE A 93 -13.15 -31.28 -12.19
CA ILE A 93 -14.07 -32.42 -12.16
C ILE A 93 -14.89 -32.32 -10.87
N PRO A 94 -15.97 -31.50 -10.82
CA PRO A 94 -16.71 -31.23 -9.58
C PRO A 94 -17.33 -32.47 -8.93
N SER A 95 -17.72 -33.45 -9.74
CA SER A 95 -18.28 -34.74 -9.29
C SER A 95 -17.24 -35.87 -9.29
N GLY A 96 -15.96 -35.54 -9.40
CA GLY A 96 -14.88 -36.53 -9.39
C GLY A 96 -14.53 -36.93 -7.96
N GLU A 97 -14.26 -38.21 -7.75
CA GLU A 97 -13.91 -38.74 -6.44
C GLU A 97 -12.40 -39.01 -6.35
N THR A 98 -11.76 -38.66 -5.22
CA THR A 98 -10.34 -38.97 -5.00
C THR A 98 -10.15 -40.44 -4.60
N PRO A 99 -8.94 -41.00 -4.72
CA PRO A 99 -8.66 -42.35 -4.26
C PRO A 99 -9.08 -42.60 -2.80
N GLU A 100 -8.90 -41.61 -1.92
CA GLU A 100 -9.27 -41.70 -0.50
C GLU A 100 -10.78 -41.78 -0.30
N GLN A 101 -11.56 -41.03 -1.08
CA GLN A 101 -13.03 -41.06 -1.04
C GLN A 101 -13.57 -42.40 -1.56
N LEU A 102 -12.98 -42.91 -2.63
CA LEU A 102 -13.31 -44.20 -3.20
C LEU A 102 -12.99 -45.39 -2.28
N CYS A 103 -12.00 -45.24 -1.39
CA CYS A 103 -11.65 -46.28 -0.41
C CYS A 103 -12.63 -46.36 0.77
N ALA A 104 -13.38 -45.30 1.05
CA ALA A 104 -14.29 -45.22 2.19
C ALA A 104 -15.59 -46.00 1.95
N ASP A 105 -16.09 -46.03 0.72
CA ASP A 105 -17.29 -46.78 0.34
C ASP A 105 -16.94 -48.22 -0.03
N LYS A 106 -16.97 -49.09 0.98
CA LYS A 106 -16.77 -50.53 0.79
C LYS A 106 -17.93 -51.13 -0.01
N ALA A 107 -17.59 -51.63 -1.20
CA ALA A 107 -18.29 -52.68 -1.96
C ALA A 107 -19.34 -52.28 -3.02
N THR A 108 -19.10 -51.24 -3.81
CA THR A 108 -19.77 -51.16 -5.13
C THR A 108 -18.78 -51.07 -6.28
N THR A 109 -18.80 -52.05 -7.18
CA THR A 109 -18.08 -52.07 -8.47
C THR A 109 -18.82 -51.19 -9.48
N ASN A 110 -18.97 -49.91 -9.17
CA ASN A 110 -19.69 -48.97 -10.03
C ASN A 110 -18.75 -48.30 -11.04
N ILE A 111 -19.32 -47.88 -12.17
CA ILE A 111 -18.68 -46.96 -13.11
C ILE A 111 -19.31 -45.60 -12.89
N LEU A 112 -18.48 -44.64 -12.55
CA LEU A 112 -18.86 -43.25 -12.45
C LEU A 112 -18.53 -42.58 -13.79
N HIS A 113 -19.39 -41.65 -14.20
CA HIS A 113 -19.20 -40.86 -15.41
C HIS A 113 -19.11 -39.37 -15.04
N PRO A 114 -18.09 -38.95 -14.28
CA PRO A 114 -17.96 -37.55 -13.93
C PRO A 114 -17.64 -36.73 -15.17
N GLU A 115 -18.20 -35.53 -15.22
CA GLU A 115 -17.99 -34.60 -16.31
C GLU A 115 -16.85 -33.62 -15.97
N ILE A 116 -15.98 -33.41 -16.94
CA ILE A 116 -14.99 -32.34 -16.91
C ILE A 116 -15.78 -31.05 -17.12
N ALA A 117 -15.80 -30.18 -16.12
CA ALA A 117 -16.48 -28.88 -16.17
C ALA A 117 -15.59 -27.78 -16.76
N GLY A 118 -14.28 -28.00 -16.80
CA GLY A 118 -13.32 -27.06 -17.35
C GLY A 118 -11.90 -27.59 -17.27
N PHE A 119 -10.96 -26.84 -17.81
CA PHE A 119 -9.54 -27.14 -17.72
C PHE A 119 -8.72 -25.86 -17.71
N SER A 120 -7.50 -25.94 -17.18
CA SER A 120 -6.52 -24.87 -17.26
C SER A 120 -5.12 -25.42 -17.38
N ASN A 121 -4.24 -24.69 -18.06
CA ASN A 121 -2.79 -24.93 -18.10
C ASN A 121 -2.01 -23.90 -17.28
N HIS A 122 -2.71 -23.08 -16.49
CA HIS A 122 -2.11 -22.12 -15.58
C HIS A 122 -3.00 -21.84 -14.37
N PHE A 123 -2.44 -21.21 -13.35
CA PHE A 123 -3.20 -20.67 -12.22
C PHE A 123 -2.66 -19.30 -11.82
N TRP A 124 -3.49 -18.53 -11.13
CA TRP A 124 -3.11 -17.25 -10.58
C TRP A 124 -2.51 -17.44 -9.19
N GLU A 125 -1.28 -16.98 -9.00
CA GLU A 125 -0.63 -16.83 -7.71
C GLU A 125 -0.87 -15.43 -7.16
N LEU A 126 -1.24 -15.36 -5.88
CA LEU A 126 -1.27 -14.12 -5.12
C LEU A 126 0.04 -13.93 -4.36
N ARG A 127 0.60 -12.72 -4.43
CA ARG A 127 1.75 -12.33 -3.60
C ARG A 127 1.45 -11.00 -2.93
N ARG A 128 1.49 -10.99 -1.60
CA ARG A 128 1.32 -9.75 -0.83
C ARG A 128 2.33 -8.71 -1.31
N CYS A 129 1.83 -7.53 -1.68
CA CYS A 129 2.62 -6.42 -2.19
C CYS A 129 2.35 -5.14 -1.38
N ARG A 130 3.11 -4.08 -1.65
CA ARG A 130 2.83 -2.77 -1.06
C ARG A 130 1.80 -2.05 -1.94
N PRO A 131 0.83 -1.34 -1.35
CA PRO A 131 -0.17 -0.59 -2.09
C PRO A 131 0.51 0.54 -2.88
N LYS A 132 0.03 0.82 -4.09
CA LYS A 132 0.58 1.89 -4.96
C LYS A 132 -0.17 3.19 -4.73
N LEU A 133 0.24 3.94 -3.72
CA LEU A 133 -0.49 5.07 -3.15
C LEU A 133 -0.05 6.44 -3.70
N LYS A 134 1.03 6.52 -4.48
CA LYS A 134 1.44 7.76 -5.16
C LYS A 134 0.36 8.35 -6.05
N LYS A 135 -0.41 7.49 -6.72
CA LYS A 135 -1.56 7.91 -7.53
C LYS A 135 -2.57 8.70 -6.71
N LEU A 136 -2.89 8.22 -5.51
CA LEU A 136 -3.81 8.88 -4.60
C LEU A 136 -3.35 10.31 -4.29
N LYS A 137 -2.07 10.48 -3.91
CA LYS A 137 -1.50 11.81 -3.67
C LYS A 137 -1.58 12.71 -4.90
N ARG A 138 -1.23 12.17 -6.09
CA ARG A 138 -1.31 12.92 -7.35
C ARG A 138 -2.72 13.44 -7.62
N PHE A 139 -3.73 12.57 -7.51
CA PHE A 139 -5.13 12.94 -7.73
C PHE A 139 -5.61 14.01 -6.73
N LEU A 140 -5.22 13.90 -5.46
CA LEU A 140 -5.55 14.91 -4.44
C LEU A 140 -4.90 16.28 -4.71
N LEU A 141 -3.73 16.29 -5.35
CA LEU A 141 -3.00 17.51 -5.70
C LEU A 141 -3.50 18.17 -7.00
N GLU A 142 -4.35 17.50 -7.80
CA GLU A 142 -4.94 18.10 -9.00
C GLU A 142 -5.88 19.26 -8.66
N ASN A 143 -6.50 19.18 -7.48
CA ASN A 143 -7.44 20.19 -7.03
C ASN A 143 -7.34 20.34 -5.50
N PRO A 144 -6.31 21.03 -4.98
CA PRO A 144 -6.19 21.31 -3.56
C PRO A 144 -7.29 22.28 -3.10
N TYR A 145 -7.65 22.21 -1.82
CA TYR A 145 -8.61 23.12 -1.22
C TYR A 145 -7.91 24.38 -0.69
N GLU A 146 -8.23 25.52 -1.30
CA GLU A 146 -7.63 26.84 -1.01
C GLU A 146 -8.49 27.72 -0.09
N GLY A 147 -9.65 27.23 0.32
CA GLY A 147 -10.55 27.93 1.24
C GLY A 147 -11.96 28.18 0.68
N PRO A 148 -12.90 28.61 1.54
CA PRO A 148 -14.31 28.76 1.20
C PRO A 148 -14.59 29.78 0.09
N ASP A 149 -13.77 30.83 -0.02
CA ASP A 149 -13.96 31.89 -1.01
C ASP A 149 -13.55 31.43 -2.41
N SER A 150 -12.42 30.70 -2.52
CA SER A 150 -11.94 30.13 -3.78
C SER A 150 -12.90 29.08 -4.37
N GLU A 151 -13.63 28.33 -3.54
CA GLU A 151 -14.62 27.34 -4.04
C GLU A 151 -15.82 27.99 -4.74
N LYS A 152 -16.16 29.24 -4.41
CA LYS A 152 -17.28 29.95 -5.08
C LYS A 152 -16.91 30.43 -6.48
N GLU A 153 -15.62 30.62 -6.74
CA GLU A 153 -15.09 31.14 -8.00
C GLU A 153 -14.66 30.02 -8.95
N ARG A 154 -14.44 28.81 -8.44
CA ARG A 154 -14.09 27.64 -9.25
C ARG A 154 -15.34 27.04 -9.90
N ILE A 155 -15.45 27.25 -11.20
CA ILE A 155 -16.30 26.44 -12.08
C ILE A 155 -15.80 24.98 -11.95
N ASP A 156 -16.72 24.00 -11.86
CA ASP A 156 -16.53 22.54 -11.62
C ASP A 156 -15.58 21.78 -12.60
N ALA A 157 -14.66 22.47 -13.28
CA ALA A 157 -13.77 21.90 -14.30
C ALA A 157 -12.66 20.99 -13.76
N ASN A 158 -12.38 21.02 -12.46
CA ASN A 158 -11.29 20.23 -11.87
C ASN A 158 -11.84 18.97 -11.20
N SER A 159 -11.26 17.82 -11.53
CA SER A 159 -11.61 16.52 -10.96
C SER A 159 -11.66 16.56 -9.43
N LYS A 160 -12.74 16.04 -8.86
CA LYS A 160 -12.95 15.80 -7.44
C LYS A 160 -13.23 14.30 -7.30
N TYR A 161 -12.74 13.68 -6.22
CA TYR A 161 -12.77 12.22 -6.07
C TYR A 161 -13.46 11.83 -4.77
N THR A 162 -14.41 10.91 -4.85
CA THR A 162 -15.00 10.24 -3.68
C THR A 162 -14.14 9.05 -3.23
N THR A 163 -14.56 8.36 -2.17
CA THR A 163 -13.92 7.11 -1.76
C THR A 163 -14.04 6.07 -2.86
N GLU A 164 -15.21 5.95 -3.48
CA GLU A 164 -15.51 5.01 -4.57
C GLU A 164 -14.64 5.28 -5.79
N ASP A 165 -14.45 6.56 -6.17
CA ASP A 165 -13.56 6.91 -7.28
C ASP A 165 -12.12 6.45 -7.01
N PHE A 166 -11.60 6.66 -5.80
CA PHE A 166 -10.25 6.21 -5.45
C PHE A 166 -10.13 4.69 -5.41
N LEU A 167 -11.19 4.01 -4.97
CA LEU A 167 -11.26 2.56 -4.95
C LEU A 167 -11.14 1.99 -6.38
N ASP A 168 -11.69 2.67 -7.38
CA ASP A 168 -11.58 2.24 -8.79
C ASP A 168 -10.25 2.61 -9.44
N LEU A 169 -9.62 3.72 -9.02
CA LEU A 169 -8.42 4.27 -9.64
C LEU A 169 -7.09 3.81 -9.00
N VAL A 170 -7.10 3.41 -7.72
CA VAL A 170 -5.89 3.14 -6.93
C VAL A 170 -5.76 1.66 -6.62
N GLN A 171 -4.56 1.12 -6.87
CA GLN A 171 -4.21 -0.28 -6.62
C GLN A 171 -3.89 -0.51 -5.14
N ALA A 172 -4.92 -0.44 -4.30
CA ALA A 172 -4.80 -0.56 -2.85
C ALA A 172 -6.11 -1.09 -2.24
N SER A 173 -6.05 -1.69 -1.05
CA SER A 173 -7.23 -2.01 -0.27
C SER A 173 -7.89 -0.74 0.28
N GLU A 174 -9.15 -0.86 0.72
CA GLU A 174 -9.88 0.27 1.28
C GLU A 174 -9.20 0.82 2.54
N GLU A 175 -8.77 -0.04 3.47
CA GLU A 175 -8.10 0.44 4.68
C GLU A 175 -6.74 1.08 4.38
N GLU A 176 -6.01 0.60 3.37
CA GLU A 176 -4.75 1.21 2.92
C GLU A 176 -4.97 2.61 2.31
N ILE A 177 -6.01 2.79 1.48
CA ILE A 177 -6.39 4.10 0.94
C ILE A 177 -6.78 5.05 2.07
N MET A 178 -7.64 4.61 2.98
CA MET A 178 -8.11 5.42 4.11
C MET A 178 -6.97 5.79 5.05
N HIS A 179 -6.04 4.86 5.28
CA HIS A 179 -4.82 5.12 6.04
C HIS A 179 -3.95 6.18 5.37
N GLN A 180 -3.74 6.08 4.05
CA GLN A 180 -2.95 7.06 3.32
C GLN A 180 -3.61 8.43 3.27
N LEU A 181 -4.94 8.51 3.10
CA LEU A 181 -5.68 9.78 3.19
C LEU A 181 -5.41 10.48 4.52
N LYS A 182 -5.36 9.72 5.62
CA LYS A 182 -5.01 10.26 6.94
C LYS A 182 -3.55 10.73 7.02
N ILE A 183 -2.59 10.00 6.45
CA ILE A 183 -1.17 10.41 6.38
C ILE A 183 -1.03 11.71 5.60
N LEU A 184 -1.68 11.80 4.44
CA LEU A 184 -1.72 12.97 3.56
C LEU A 184 -2.54 14.13 4.13
N LYS A 185 -3.13 13.96 5.33
CA LYS A 185 -4.01 14.94 5.97
C LYS A 185 -5.21 15.35 5.10
N ALA A 186 -5.67 14.46 4.22
CA ALA A 186 -6.83 14.71 3.40
C ALA A 186 -8.11 14.78 4.25
N CYS A 187 -9.03 15.63 3.85
CA CYS A 187 -10.32 15.83 4.49
C CYS A 187 -11.45 15.75 3.46
N GLN A 188 -12.67 15.48 3.93
CA GLN A 188 -13.84 15.50 3.06
C GLN A 188 -14.46 16.89 3.03
N VAL A 189 -14.59 17.45 1.83
CA VAL A 189 -15.23 18.73 1.56
C VAL A 189 -16.35 18.46 0.55
N GLN A 190 -17.59 18.71 0.96
CA GLN A 190 -18.78 18.49 0.11
C GLN A 190 -18.84 17.06 -0.46
N GLY A 191 -18.42 16.04 0.31
CA GLY A 191 -18.42 14.63 -0.12
C GLY A 191 -17.18 14.17 -0.90
N TYR A 192 -16.26 15.08 -1.23
CA TYR A 192 -15.04 14.76 -1.97
C TYR A 192 -13.80 14.87 -1.10
N TRP A 193 -12.82 14.01 -1.33
CA TRP A 193 -11.53 14.07 -0.65
C TRP A 193 -10.64 15.17 -1.21
N ARG A 194 -10.04 15.94 -0.30
CA ARG A 194 -9.20 17.10 -0.60
C ARG A 194 -8.01 17.18 0.32
N ILE A 195 -6.86 17.57 -0.22
CA ILE A 195 -5.74 18.07 0.57
C ILE A 195 -5.86 19.59 0.63
N LEU A 196 -5.53 20.17 1.78
CA LEU A 196 -5.44 21.62 1.92
C LEU A 196 -4.25 22.13 1.10
N ASP A 197 -4.47 23.19 0.34
CA ASP A 197 -3.35 23.94 -0.20
C ASP A 197 -2.43 24.41 0.93
N PHE A 198 -1.12 24.38 0.69
CA PHE A 198 -0.12 24.64 1.73
C PHE A 198 -0.21 26.08 2.26
N ASP A 199 -0.38 27.07 1.39
CA ASP A 199 -0.50 28.47 1.81
C ASP A 199 -1.79 28.68 2.61
N TYR A 200 -2.86 27.97 2.23
CA TYR A 200 -4.09 27.97 3.01
C TYR A 200 -3.94 27.28 4.37
N GLU A 201 -3.24 26.14 4.45
CA GLU A 201 -2.92 25.46 5.73
C GLU A 201 -2.15 26.41 6.66
N MET A 202 -1.17 27.16 6.13
CA MET A 202 -0.38 28.12 6.92
C MET A 202 -1.20 29.32 7.37
N LYS A 203 -2.08 29.87 6.51
CA LYS A 203 -3.02 30.94 6.89
C LYS A 203 -3.94 30.49 8.01
N LEU A 204 -4.49 29.27 7.92
CA LEU A 204 -5.32 28.70 8.98
C LEU A 204 -4.54 28.53 10.30
N LEU A 205 -3.33 27.98 10.24
CA LEU A 205 -2.49 27.82 11.43
C LEU A 205 -2.21 29.17 12.10
N ASN A 206 -1.89 30.20 11.31
CA ASN A 206 -1.66 31.54 11.83
C ASN A 206 -2.94 32.14 12.46
N HIS A 207 -4.09 32.05 11.80
CA HIS A 207 -5.36 32.55 12.36
C HIS A 207 -5.74 31.85 13.67
N VAL A 208 -5.58 30.51 13.74
CA VAL A 208 -5.83 29.74 14.97
C VAL A 208 -4.89 30.19 16.08
N THR A 209 -3.60 30.35 15.77
CA THR A 209 -2.60 30.81 16.73
C THR A 209 -2.92 32.22 17.24
N GLN A 210 -3.27 33.14 16.36
CA GLN A 210 -3.67 34.51 16.72
C GLN A 210 -4.91 34.53 17.62
N LEU A 211 -5.91 33.69 17.33
CA LEU A 211 -7.11 33.58 18.16
C LEU A 211 -6.80 33.03 19.56
N ILE A 212 -5.93 32.01 19.65
CA ILE A 212 -5.47 31.47 20.94
C ILE A 212 -4.82 32.57 21.77
N TYR A 213 -3.99 33.42 21.15
CA TYR A 213 -3.38 34.55 21.83
C TYR A 213 -4.39 35.61 22.25
N SER A 214 -5.29 36.02 21.37
CA SER A 214 -6.28 37.07 21.68
C SER A 214 -7.19 36.67 22.84
N GLU A 215 -7.56 35.40 22.88
CA GLU A 215 -8.42 34.83 23.93
C GLU A 215 -7.64 34.33 25.14
N SER A 216 -6.31 34.49 25.15
CA SER A 216 -5.41 34.04 26.23
C SER A 216 -5.59 32.55 26.60
N TRP A 217 -5.88 31.70 25.61
CA TRP A 217 -6.00 30.27 25.83
C TRP A 217 -4.63 29.60 25.94
N LEU A 218 -4.62 28.46 26.62
CA LEU A 218 -3.48 27.56 26.57
C LEU A 218 -3.56 26.74 25.28
N PHE A 219 -2.43 26.56 24.59
CA PHE A 219 -2.29 25.66 23.44
C PHE A 219 -2.72 24.21 23.74
N SER A 220 -2.73 23.82 25.02
CA SER A 220 -3.19 22.52 25.50
C SER A 220 -4.69 22.45 25.82
N LYS A 221 -5.42 23.58 25.79
CA LYS A 221 -6.84 23.68 26.17
C LYS A 221 -7.62 24.63 25.26
N VAL A 222 -7.64 24.35 23.96
CA VAL A 222 -8.42 25.14 22.98
C VAL A 222 -9.88 24.65 22.93
N PRO A 223 -10.89 25.54 23.02
CA PRO A 223 -12.31 25.15 23.00
C PRO A 223 -12.77 24.48 21.68
N LEU A 224 -13.62 23.45 21.81
CA LEU A 224 -14.17 22.67 20.70
C LEU A 224 -15.09 23.47 19.75
N SER A 225 -15.79 24.49 20.27
CA SER A 225 -16.82 25.25 19.54
C SER A 225 -16.28 26.06 18.36
N LEU A 226 -14.96 26.27 18.29
CA LEU A 226 -14.30 27.02 17.22
C LEU A 226 -13.72 26.12 16.14
N PHE A 227 -13.73 24.80 16.34
CA PHE A 227 -13.16 23.83 15.43
C PHE A 227 -14.21 23.30 14.44
N ILE A 228 -14.40 24.03 13.34
CA ILE A 228 -15.12 23.50 12.19
C ILE A 228 -14.17 22.58 11.41
N LEU A 229 -14.39 21.27 11.53
CA LEU A 229 -14.17 20.15 10.58
C LEU A 229 -12.81 19.97 9.84
N PHE A 230 -11.91 20.95 9.76
CA PHE A 230 -10.88 21.01 8.71
C PHE A 230 -9.45 20.66 9.13
N LEU A 231 -9.17 20.58 10.43
CA LEU A 231 -7.82 20.33 10.94
C LEU A 231 -7.71 18.99 11.71
N CYS A 232 -8.55 18.01 11.35
CA CYS A 232 -8.70 16.71 12.02
C CYS A 232 -7.42 15.87 12.19
N THR A 233 -6.28 16.28 11.61
CA THR A 233 -5.04 15.53 11.69
C THR A 233 -4.03 16.07 12.71
N SER A 234 -4.19 17.26 13.30
CA SER A 234 -3.17 17.85 14.19
C SER A 234 -3.49 17.89 15.69
N TYR A 235 -4.46 17.11 16.17
CA TYR A 235 -4.94 17.23 17.57
C TYR A 235 -5.24 15.89 18.22
N LYS A 236 -5.09 15.83 19.56
CA LYS A 236 -5.63 14.73 20.39
C LYS A 236 -6.97 15.18 20.98
N LYS A 237 -8.03 14.41 20.76
CA LYS A 237 -9.36 14.69 21.32
C LYS A 237 -9.39 14.35 22.81
N ASN A 238 -9.72 15.31 23.66
CA ASN A 238 -10.16 15.06 25.04
C ASN A 238 -11.53 15.71 25.26
N LYS A 239 -12.35 15.17 26.19
CA LYS A 239 -13.82 15.32 26.25
C LYS A 239 -14.41 16.75 26.27
N ALA A 240 -13.62 17.83 26.32
CA ALA A 240 -14.09 19.22 26.23
C ALA A 240 -13.13 20.23 25.55
N TYR A 241 -11.87 19.84 25.27
CA TYR A 241 -10.84 20.73 24.72
C TYR A 241 -9.92 19.97 23.77
N PHE A 242 -9.25 20.69 22.87
CA PHE A 242 -8.17 20.18 22.04
C PHE A 242 -6.80 20.69 22.52
N GLU A 243 -5.80 19.83 22.35
CA GLU A 243 -4.38 20.16 22.50
C GLU A 243 -3.77 20.27 21.10
N MET A 244 -3.16 21.42 20.79
CA MET A 244 -2.35 21.59 19.57
C MET A 244 -1.19 20.60 19.63
N ASN A 245 -1.05 19.76 18.60
CA ASN A 245 0.08 18.85 18.54
C ASN A 245 1.37 19.64 18.19
N GLU A 246 2.19 19.88 19.21
CA GLU A 246 3.47 20.59 19.10
C GLU A 246 4.34 20.06 17.95
N GLU A 247 4.49 18.73 17.85
CA GLU A 247 5.31 18.11 16.81
C GLU A 247 4.82 18.44 15.40
N LYS A 248 3.49 18.43 15.18
CA LYS A 248 2.90 18.77 13.88
C LYS A 248 3.00 20.26 13.55
N VAL A 249 2.83 21.14 14.54
CA VAL A 249 2.99 22.59 14.37
C VAL A 249 4.44 22.93 14.04
N CYS A 250 5.39 22.44 14.85
CA CYS A 250 6.82 22.65 14.61
C CYS A 250 7.24 22.13 13.23
N ARG A 251 6.79 20.93 12.85
CA ARG A 251 7.07 20.34 11.53
C ARG A 251 6.49 21.16 10.37
N ALA A 252 5.26 21.67 10.50
CA ALA A 252 4.63 22.49 9.46
C ALA A 252 5.35 23.82 9.25
N ILE A 253 5.74 24.49 10.35
CA ILE A 253 6.50 25.75 10.30
C ILE A 253 7.90 25.51 9.71
N ALA A 254 8.57 24.41 10.08
CA ALA A 254 9.84 24.03 9.44
C ALA A 254 9.68 23.82 7.94
N GLN A 255 8.63 23.13 7.51
CA GLN A 255 8.33 22.93 6.09
C GLN A 255 8.17 24.28 5.38
N MET A 256 7.41 25.21 5.95
CA MET A 256 7.21 26.55 5.39
C MET A 256 8.53 27.32 5.23
N LEU A 257 9.39 27.29 6.26
CA LEU A 257 10.69 27.97 6.23
C LEU A 257 11.63 27.37 5.19
N LEU A 258 11.64 26.04 5.06
CA LEU A 258 12.53 25.34 4.13
C LEU A 258 11.99 25.32 2.69
N GLN A 259 10.68 25.44 2.47
CA GLN A 259 10.09 25.45 1.12
C GLN A 259 10.57 26.63 0.27
N ASN A 260 10.90 27.75 0.92
CA ASN A 260 11.42 28.95 0.27
C ASN A 260 12.95 28.94 0.08
N ALA A 261 13.65 27.90 0.55
CA ALA A 261 15.10 27.83 0.54
C ALA A 261 15.60 26.52 -0.11
N VAL A 262 16.48 26.62 -1.11
CA VAL A 262 17.12 25.43 -1.71
C VAL A 262 18.00 24.73 -0.65
N LYS A 263 18.76 25.51 0.10
CA LYS A 263 19.60 25.10 1.24
C LYS A 263 19.59 26.22 2.27
N PHE A 264 19.48 25.88 3.54
CA PHE A 264 19.51 26.81 4.67
C PHE A 264 20.73 26.47 5.54
N ASN A 265 21.50 27.47 5.98
CA ASN A 265 22.45 27.31 7.07
C ASN A 265 21.74 26.71 8.30
N LEU A 266 22.28 25.62 8.86
CA LEU A 266 21.64 24.88 9.94
C LEU A 266 21.46 25.71 11.21
N SER A 267 22.47 26.47 11.64
CA SER A 267 22.40 27.24 12.88
C SER A 267 21.39 28.38 12.76
N GLU A 268 21.44 29.11 11.64
CA GLU A 268 20.47 30.18 11.35
C GLU A 268 19.05 29.63 11.24
N PHE A 269 18.87 28.48 10.58
CA PHE A 269 17.58 27.81 10.48
C PHE A 269 17.02 27.46 11.86
N GLN A 270 17.82 26.89 12.77
CA GLN A 270 17.34 26.53 14.12
C GLN A 270 16.87 27.75 14.91
N GLU A 271 17.58 28.88 14.81
CA GLU A 271 17.17 30.13 15.45
C GLU A 271 15.85 30.66 14.88
N VAL A 272 15.76 30.78 13.55
CA VAL A 272 14.54 31.26 12.87
C VAL A 272 13.36 30.32 13.13
N TRP A 273 13.60 29.01 13.10
CA TRP A 273 12.57 28.01 13.35
C TRP A 273 12.01 28.12 14.77
N GLN A 274 12.88 28.21 15.79
CA GLN A 274 12.44 28.36 17.17
C GLN A 274 11.70 29.69 17.43
N GLN A 275 12.06 30.76 16.72
CA GLN A 275 11.37 32.05 16.81
C GLN A 275 10.02 32.06 16.09
N SER A 276 9.83 31.18 15.11
CA SER A 276 8.61 31.13 14.29
C SER A 276 7.50 30.27 14.90
N VAL A 277 7.82 29.35 15.81
CA VAL A 277 6.81 28.51 16.48
C VAL A 277 6.11 29.27 17.62
N PRO A 278 4.85 28.92 17.95
CA PRO A 278 4.15 29.54 19.06
C PRO A 278 4.88 29.39 20.40
N GLU A 279 4.71 30.38 21.27
CA GLU A 279 5.26 30.40 22.63
C GLU A 279 4.89 29.13 23.40
N GLY A 280 5.90 28.52 24.05
CA GLY A 280 5.77 27.26 24.79
C GLY A 280 6.08 26.01 23.97
N MET A 281 6.21 26.10 22.64
CA MET A 281 6.61 24.96 21.79
C MET A 281 8.13 24.90 21.62
N THR A 282 8.69 23.68 21.60
CA THR A 282 10.14 23.47 21.45
C THR A 282 10.46 22.79 20.13
N THR A 283 11.38 23.39 19.38
CA THR A 283 11.87 22.84 18.10
C THR A 283 13.03 21.88 18.32
N ARG A 284 13.00 20.75 17.61
CA ARG A 284 14.06 19.74 17.68
C ARG A 284 14.21 19.01 16.35
N LEU A 285 15.44 18.73 15.92
CA LEU A 285 15.73 18.11 14.62
C LEU A 285 15.08 16.72 14.43
N ASP A 286 14.77 16.00 15.52
CA ASP A 286 14.04 14.73 15.44
C ASP A 286 12.62 14.87 14.89
N GLN A 287 11.98 16.05 15.06
CA GLN A 287 10.65 16.35 14.50
C GLN A 287 10.68 16.44 12.96
N LEU A 288 11.87 16.61 12.36
CA LEU A 288 12.06 16.77 10.91
C LEU A 288 12.45 15.48 10.20
N LYS A 289 12.51 14.35 10.91
CA LYS A 289 12.76 13.04 10.30
C LYS A 289 11.77 12.77 9.16
N GLY A 290 12.28 12.43 7.98
CA GLY A 290 11.48 12.21 6.78
C GLY A 290 10.92 13.46 6.10
N LEU A 291 11.22 14.68 6.60
CA LEU A 291 10.84 15.96 5.96
C LEU A 291 12.05 16.74 5.46
N ALA A 292 13.14 16.74 6.22
CA ALA A 292 14.31 17.53 5.93
C ALA A 292 15.60 16.74 6.22
N LEU A 293 16.61 17.02 5.41
CA LEU A 293 17.90 16.37 5.50
C LEU A 293 18.97 17.35 5.96
N VAL A 294 19.63 17.02 7.08
CA VAL A 294 20.76 17.79 7.61
C VAL A 294 22.06 17.26 7.02
N ASP A 295 22.80 18.08 6.30
CA ASP A 295 24.14 17.77 5.81
C ASP A 295 25.21 18.45 6.67
N ARG A 296 25.84 17.61 7.51
CA ARG A 296 26.93 17.98 8.43
C ARG A 296 28.31 17.97 7.77
N SER A 297 28.41 17.48 6.54
CA SER A 297 29.68 17.43 5.80
C SER A 297 29.99 18.75 5.11
N SER A 298 28.95 19.53 4.79
CA SER A 298 29.06 20.90 4.28
C SER A 298 29.62 21.86 5.34
N LYS A 299 30.32 22.91 4.90
CA LYS A 299 30.78 24.02 5.74
C LYS A 299 30.30 25.36 5.16
N PRO A 300 29.36 26.08 5.81
CA PRO A 300 28.67 25.72 7.04
C PRO A 300 27.78 24.47 6.91
N GLU A 301 27.39 23.86 8.03
CA GLU A 301 26.38 22.78 8.01
C GLU A 301 25.07 23.33 7.45
N ILE A 302 24.37 22.52 6.66
CA ILE A 302 23.14 22.94 5.99
C ILE A 302 21.98 21.98 6.25
N ILE A 303 20.76 22.47 6.04
CA ILE A 303 19.53 21.71 6.02
C ILE A 303 18.69 22.09 4.79
N PHE A 304 17.98 21.13 4.22
CA PHE A 304 17.08 21.35 3.09
C PHE A 304 15.93 20.35 3.10
N LEU A 305 14.85 20.64 2.37
CA LEU A 305 13.70 19.73 2.24
C LEU A 305 14.10 18.44 1.53
N LEU A 306 13.68 17.34 2.12
CA LEU A 306 13.65 16.02 1.52
C LEU A 306 12.45 15.30 2.12
N ASN A 307 11.31 15.36 1.45
CA ASN A 307 10.09 14.77 1.97
C ASN A 307 9.97 13.30 1.53
N VAL A 308 9.80 12.39 2.49
CA VAL A 308 9.62 10.95 2.22
C VAL A 308 8.46 10.70 1.26
N GLU A 309 7.39 11.49 1.34
CA GLU A 309 6.19 11.37 0.50
C GLU A 309 6.44 11.73 -0.97
N ASP A 310 7.58 12.34 -1.30
CA ASP A 310 7.97 12.67 -2.68
C ASP A 310 8.93 11.62 -3.27
N LEU A 311 9.50 10.75 -2.44
CA LEU A 311 10.47 9.73 -2.85
C LEU A 311 9.83 8.61 -3.69
N PRO A 312 10.55 7.99 -4.65
CA PRO A 312 10.05 6.86 -5.46
C PRO A 312 9.44 5.71 -4.63
N GLU A 313 8.42 5.00 -5.13
CA GLU A 313 7.84 3.83 -4.43
C GLU A 313 8.64 2.54 -4.64
N ASP A 314 9.36 2.45 -5.76
CA ASP A 314 10.26 1.34 -6.04
C ASP A 314 11.51 1.42 -5.15
N ASP A 315 11.89 0.27 -4.58
CA ASP A 315 13.05 0.18 -3.69
C ASP A 315 14.32 0.68 -4.39
N ASN A 316 14.62 0.18 -5.59
CA ASN A 316 15.88 0.48 -6.27
C ASN A 316 15.94 1.95 -6.66
N GLU A 317 14.88 2.47 -7.26
CA GLU A 317 14.80 3.88 -7.66
C GLU A 317 14.90 4.81 -6.45
N ARG A 318 14.29 4.45 -5.31
CA ARG A 318 14.42 5.23 -4.08
C ARG A 318 15.85 5.25 -3.57
N PHE A 319 16.49 4.09 -3.44
CA PHE A 319 17.89 4.04 -2.99
C PHE A 319 18.82 4.80 -3.95
N LYS A 320 18.62 4.64 -5.26
CA LYS A 320 19.38 5.38 -6.29
C LYS A 320 19.20 6.89 -6.12
N HIS A 321 17.96 7.35 -5.94
CA HIS A 321 17.65 8.77 -5.71
C HIS A 321 18.29 9.29 -4.42
N LEU A 322 18.14 8.59 -3.29
CA LEU A 322 18.75 8.96 -2.01
C LEU A 322 20.28 9.04 -2.10
N PHE A 323 20.92 8.08 -2.76
CA PHE A 323 22.37 8.10 -2.93
C PHE A 323 22.85 9.18 -3.92
N SER A 324 22.00 9.64 -4.84
CA SER A 324 22.30 10.79 -5.71
C SER A 324 22.28 12.12 -4.96
N ILE A 325 21.43 12.23 -3.93
CA ILE A 325 21.35 13.41 -3.05
C ILE A 325 22.56 13.47 -2.12
N ARG A 326 22.95 12.30 -1.58
CA ARG A 326 24.09 12.16 -0.67
C ARG A 326 24.77 10.82 -0.88
N GLU A 327 26.07 10.84 -1.14
CA GLU A 327 26.82 9.61 -1.49
C GLU A 327 26.86 8.59 -0.34
N LYS A 328 26.99 9.07 0.91
CA LYS A 328 27.18 8.24 2.11
C LYS A 328 26.21 8.61 3.21
N TRP A 329 25.49 7.61 3.71
CA TRP A 329 24.45 7.77 4.74
C TRP A 329 24.77 6.97 5.99
N THR A 330 24.48 7.53 7.16
CA THR A 330 24.39 6.71 8.37
C THR A 330 23.06 5.97 8.40
N GLU A 331 22.95 4.90 9.20
CA GLU A 331 21.67 4.19 9.39
C GLU A 331 20.58 5.12 9.93
N ALA A 332 20.94 5.97 10.90
CA ALA A 332 20.01 6.90 11.53
C ALA A 332 19.47 7.95 10.53
N ASP A 333 20.31 8.41 9.61
CA ASP A 333 19.91 9.42 8.62
C ASP A 333 19.04 8.84 7.51
N ILE A 334 19.33 7.61 7.05
CA ILE A 334 18.59 7.01 5.92
C ILE A 334 17.28 6.37 6.35
N THR A 335 17.19 5.85 7.58
CA THR A 335 16.02 5.11 8.08
C THR A 335 14.69 5.83 7.87
N PRO A 336 14.55 7.13 8.22
CA PRO A 336 13.28 7.87 8.02
C PRO A 336 12.79 7.95 6.57
N TYR A 337 13.64 7.63 5.59
CA TYR A 337 13.33 7.70 4.16
C TYR A 337 13.07 6.32 3.52
N ILE A 338 13.28 5.24 4.26
CA ILE A 338 13.13 3.86 3.76
C ILE A 338 12.30 2.97 4.71
N GLU A 339 11.84 3.49 5.84
CA GLU A 339 11.08 2.72 6.83
C GLU A 339 9.74 2.23 6.27
N ASP A 340 9.07 3.06 5.47
CA ASP A 340 7.85 2.72 4.72
C ASP A 340 8.08 1.64 3.64
N LEU A 341 9.34 1.37 3.24
CA LEU A 341 9.65 0.24 2.36
C LEU A 341 9.71 -1.10 3.11
N CYS A 342 9.67 -1.11 4.44
CA CYS A 342 9.73 -2.34 5.22
C CYS A 342 8.45 -3.18 5.06
N SER A 343 8.61 -4.49 5.17
CA SER A 343 7.52 -5.45 5.23
C SER A 343 7.75 -6.44 6.38
N GLU A 344 6.88 -7.44 6.52
CA GLU A 344 7.08 -8.52 7.51
C GLU A 344 8.42 -9.24 7.30
N LYS A 345 8.78 -9.51 6.04
CA LYS A 345 10.00 -10.25 5.66
C LYS A 345 11.23 -9.35 5.43
N GLN A 346 11.02 -8.05 5.18
CA GLN A 346 12.09 -7.13 4.78
C GLN A 346 12.18 -5.97 5.78
N LYS A 347 13.20 -6.00 6.66
CA LYS A 347 13.48 -4.93 7.65
C LYS A 347 14.54 -3.96 7.12
N ILE A 348 14.76 -2.84 7.83
CA ILE A 348 15.78 -1.82 7.50
C ILE A 348 17.15 -2.45 7.20
N GLY A 349 17.67 -3.30 8.09
CA GLY A 349 18.97 -3.96 7.88
C GLY A 349 19.01 -4.84 6.62
N THR A 350 17.90 -5.50 6.29
CA THR A 350 17.74 -6.31 5.07
C THR A 350 17.73 -5.42 3.83
N LEU A 351 17.00 -4.30 3.85
CA LEU A 351 16.98 -3.29 2.79
C LEU A 351 18.38 -2.76 2.49
N LEU A 352 19.08 -2.30 3.54
CA LEU A 352 20.43 -1.75 3.43
C LEU A 352 21.42 -2.79 2.91
N THR A 353 21.33 -4.03 3.38
CA THR A 353 22.17 -5.12 2.89
C THR A 353 21.88 -5.43 1.42
N LYS A 354 20.62 -5.34 0.96
CA LYS A 354 20.22 -5.65 -0.42
C LYS A 354 20.62 -4.55 -1.41
N TYR A 355 20.39 -3.28 -1.05
CA TYR A 355 20.49 -2.13 -1.97
C TYR A 355 21.72 -1.24 -1.76
N ALA A 356 22.47 -1.40 -0.67
CA ALA A 356 23.66 -0.61 -0.36
C ALA A 356 24.91 -1.47 -0.11
N ARG A 357 26.08 -0.83 -0.11
CA ARG A 357 27.33 -1.36 0.47
C ARG A 357 27.60 -0.62 1.77
N SER A 358 28.14 -1.30 2.76
CA SER A 358 28.60 -0.67 4.00
C SER A 358 30.10 -0.41 3.96
N SER A 359 30.53 0.74 4.47
CA SER A 359 31.93 1.09 4.69
C SER A 359 32.08 1.82 6.03
N MET A 360 33.32 2.02 6.48
CA MET A 360 33.62 2.80 7.69
C MET A 360 34.15 4.18 7.29
N GLN A 361 33.60 5.24 7.87
CA GLN A 361 34.08 6.61 7.69
C GLN A 361 34.13 7.28 9.07
N ASN A 362 35.30 7.77 9.46
CA ASN A 362 35.52 8.42 10.77
C ASN A 362 35.04 7.56 11.96
N GLY A 363 35.19 6.23 11.89
CA GLY A 363 34.75 5.30 12.93
C GLY A 363 33.25 4.99 12.93
N LEU A 364 32.46 5.60 12.04
CA LEU A 364 31.03 5.32 11.87
C LEU A 364 30.78 4.43 10.65
N LYS A 365 29.84 3.49 10.79
CA LYS A 365 29.36 2.69 9.67
C LYS A 365 28.45 3.54 8.78
N VAL A 366 28.79 3.62 7.50
CA VAL A 366 28.04 4.36 6.49
C VAL A 366 27.66 3.46 5.32
N TYR A 367 26.56 3.79 4.65
CA TYR A 367 25.99 3.06 3.51
C TYR A 367 26.06 3.92 2.25
N ASN A 368 26.48 3.32 1.13
CA ASN A 368 26.55 3.96 -0.18
C ASN A 368 26.05 3.03 -1.30
N SER A 369 25.85 3.59 -2.50
CA SER A 369 25.32 2.84 -3.64
C SER A 369 26.22 1.65 -4.01
N ARG A 370 25.58 0.53 -4.38
CA ARG A 370 26.30 -0.65 -4.92
C ARG A 370 26.83 -0.44 -6.32
N ARG A 371 26.27 0.49 -7.09
CA ARG A 371 26.64 0.77 -8.47
C ARG A 371 26.98 2.25 -8.61
N PRO A 372 27.87 2.62 -9.55
CA PRO A 372 28.08 4.03 -9.88
C PRO A 372 26.73 4.68 -10.17
N ILE A 373 26.48 5.83 -9.56
CA ILE A 373 25.29 6.62 -9.82
C ILE A 373 25.62 7.45 -11.05
N SER A 374 25.04 7.07 -12.18
CA SER A 374 25.17 7.74 -13.47
C SER A 374 24.32 9.00 -13.53
#